data_AF-A0A1I8AAW6-F1
#
_entry.id   AF-A0A1I8AAW6-F1
#
_cell.length_a   1.000
_cell.length_b   1.000
_cell.length_c   1.000
_cell.angle_alpha   90.00
_cell.angle_beta   90.00
_cell.angle_gamma   90.00
#
_symmetry.space_group_name_H-M   'P 1'
#
loop_
_entity.id
_entity.type
_entity.pdbx_description
1 polymer ?
#
loop_
_entity_poly.entity_id
_entity_poly.type
_entity_poly.pdbx_seq_one_letter_code
_entity_poly.pdbx_strand_id
1 'polypeptide(L)'
;MDPRTLKHSKVFSELQCSPEGLGITGMVAEESLPEKVRNMVGRHRHITSLHRIDHPVDPSSKIYVVYFDSERNVFHETVLVFD
;
A
#
# COMPACT_ATOMS: atom_id res chain seq x y z
N MET A 1 -15.25 0.13 -17.94
CA MET A 1 -14.12 -0.72 -17.51
C MET A 1 -14.58 -2.15 -17.54
N ASP A 2 -13.82 -3.08 -18.13
CA ASP A 2 -14.10 -4.52 -18.04
C ASP A 2 -13.43 -5.08 -16.77
N PRO A 3 -14.20 -5.59 -15.79
CA PRO A 3 -13.64 -6.18 -14.56
C PRO A 3 -12.77 -7.41 -14.81
N ARG A 4 -12.91 -8.07 -15.97
CA ARG A 4 -12.14 -9.28 -16.33
C ARG A 4 -10.73 -8.98 -16.82
N THR A 5 -10.44 -7.72 -17.18
CA THR A 5 -9.12 -7.27 -17.63
C THR A 5 -8.37 -6.45 -16.59
N LEU A 6 -8.96 -6.21 -15.42
CA LEU A 6 -8.30 -5.50 -14.33
C LEU A 6 -7.17 -6.38 -13.80
N LYS A 7 -5.94 -5.84 -13.83
CA LYS A 7 -4.81 -6.49 -13.16
C LYS A 7 -5.18 -6.76 -11.69
N HIS A 8 -4.76 -7.91 -11.18
CA HIS A 8 -4.88 -8.34 -9.78
C HIS A 8 -4.14 -7.43 -8.77
N SER A 9 -3.91 -6.16 -9.09
CA SER A 9 -3.32 -5.22 -8.17
C SER A 9 -3.64 -3.79 -8.57
N LYS A 10 -3.88 -2.93 -7.57
CA LYS A 10 -4.24 -1.53 -7.78
C LYS A 10 -3.49 -0.63 -6.80
N VAL A 11 -2.92 0.46 -7.32
CA VAL A 11 -2.27 1.51 -6.51
C VAL A 11 -3.25 2.67 -6.37
N PHE A 12 -3.44 3.13 -5.14
CA PHE A 12 -4.09 4.38 -4.80
C PHE A 12 -3.05 5.30 -4.19
N SER A 13 -2.79 6.43 -4.83
CA SER A 13 -1.79 7.41 -4.42
C SER A 13 -2.44 8.67 -3.84
N GLU A 14 -1.64 9.49 -3.17
CA GLU A 14 -2.05 10.84 -2.71
C GLU A 14 -3.22 10.84 -1.73
N LEU A 15 -3.38 9.77 -0.96
CA LEU A 15 -4.21 9.86 0.23
C LEU A 15 -3.59 10.94 1.15
N GLN A 16 -4.43 11.68 1.88
CA GLN A 16 -3.99 12.58 2.95
C GLN A 16 -4.43 11.98 4.29
N CYS A 17 -3.62 11.09 4.84
CA CYS A 17 -3.81 10.42 6.12
C CYS A 17 -2.46 10.17 6.77
N SER A 18 -2.23 10.76 7.94
CA SER A 18 -1.04 10.42 8.71
C SER A 18 -1.14 8.98 9.25
N PRO A 19 0.00 8.33 9.54
CA PRO A 19 0.00 7.00 10.15
C PRO A 19 -0.83 6.94 11.45
N GLU A 20 -0.86 8.04 12.21
CA GLU A 20 -1.63 8.16 13.45
C GLU A 20 -3.13 8.37 13.20
N GLY A 21 -3.50 9.07 12.13
CA GLY A 21 -4.90 9.25 11.71
C GLY A 21 -5.49 7.98 11.09
N LEU A 22 -4.65 7.14 10.52
CA LEU A 22 -5.01 5.87 9.90
C LEU A 22 -5.02 4.73 10.93
N GLY A 23 -5.57 4.95 12.13
CA GLY A 23 -5.73 3.98 13.22
C GLY A 23 -6.63 2.79 12.83
N ILE A 24 -6.24 2.06 11.79
CA ILE A 24 -6.95 0.94 11.22
C ILE A 24 -6.58 -0.27 12.05
N THR A 25 -7.60 -0.80 12.71
CA THR A 25 -7.53 -2.09 13.41
C THR A 25 -7.04 -3.17 12.45
N GLY A 26 -5.95 -3.86 12.80
CA GLY A 26 -5.37 -4.92 11.99
C GLY A 26 -4.20 -4.51 11.08
N MET A 27 -3.73 -3.25 11.14
CA MET A 27 -2.44 -2.88 10.54
C MET A 27 -1.28 -3.51 11.32
N VAL A 28 -0.42 -4.24 10.62
CA VAL A 28 0.81 -4.81 11.15
C VAL A 28 1.99 -4.15 10.45
N ALA A 29 2.99 -3.69 11.21
CA ALA A 29 4.24 -3.20 10.63
C ALA A 29 4.92 -4.33 9.87
N GLU A 30 5.34 -4.06 8.63
CA GLU A 30 6.06 -5.03 7.80
C GLU A 30 7.50 -4.57 7.62
N GLU A 31 8.45 -5.51 7.77
CA GLU A 31 9.87 -5.20 7.69
C GLU A 31 10.35 -5.06 6.24
N SER A 32 9.67 -5.72 5.31
CA SER A 32 10.07 -5.76 3.92
C SER A 32 8.91 -5.69 2.95
N LEU A 33 9.10 -4.89 1.90
CA LEU A 33 8.12 -4.73 0.84
C LEU A 33 8.29 -5.86 -0.19
N PRO A 34 7.24 -6.67 -0.49
CA PRO A 34 7.32 -7.64 -1.57
C PRO A 34 7.72 -6.97 -2.89
N GLU A 35 8.53 -7.63 -3.72
CA GLU A 35 9.04 -7.05 -4.96
C GLU A 35 7.90 -6.60 -5.91
N LYS A 36 6.79 -7.34 -5.93
CA LYS A 36 5.57 -6.99 -6.67
C LYS A 36 5.04 -5.60 -6.25
N VAL A 37 4.95 -5.34 -4.95
CA VAL A 37 4.50 -4.04 -4.42
C VAL A 37 5.55 -2.96 -4.71
N ARG A 38 6.84 -3.27 -4.53
CA ARG A 38 7.94 -2.34 -4.83
C ARG A 38 7.95 -1.88 -6.29
N ASN A 39 7.67 -2.80 -7.20
CA ASN A 39 7.57 -2.50 -8.63
C ASN A 39 6.34 -1.64 -8.95
N MET A 40 5.28 -1.72 -8.15
CA MET A 40 4.05 -0.94 -8.33
C MET A 40 4.16 0.49 -7.80
N VAL A 41 4.76 0.69 -6.62
CA VAL A 41 4.94 2.04 -6.02
C VAL A 41 6.13 2.81 -6.57
N GLY A 42 7.03 2.12 -7.27
CA GLY A 42 8.23 2.69 -7.88
C GLY A 42 9.49 2.47 -7.04
N ARG A 43 10.56 1.98 -7.69
CA ARG A 43 11.80 1.54 -7.03
C ARG A 43 12.65 2.65 -6.43
N HIS A 44 12.46 3.90 -6.87
CA HIS A 44 13.32 5.04 -6.52
C HIS A 44 12.78 5.89 -5.36
N ARG A 45 11.61 5.56 -4.82
CA ARG A 45 11.01 6.32 -3.73
C ARG A 45 11.54 5.84 -2.38
N HIS A 46 11.87 6.79 -1.51
CA HIS A 46 12.33 6.48 -0.16
C HIS A 46 11.13 6.14 0.73
N ILE A 47 10.97 4.85 1.03
CA ILE A 47 9.90 4.36 1.90
C ILE A 47 10.26 4.69 3.35
N THR A 48 9.38 5.37 4.06
CA THR A 48 9.56 5.73 5.48
C THR A 48 8.87 4.74 6.40
N SER A 49 7.72 4.22 6.01
CA SER A 49 7.05 3.14 6.74
C SER A 49 6.25 2.24 5.81
N LEU A 50 6.08 1.00 6.27
CA LEU A 50 5.37 -0.04 5.57
C LEU A 50 4.47 -0.78 6.56
N HIS A 51 3.22 -0.94 6.15
CA HIS A 51 2.23 -1.68 6.90
C HIS A 51 1.46 -2.62 6.00
N ARG A 52 1.01 -3.74 6.57
CA ARG A 52 0.14 -4.72 5.94
C ARG A 52 -1.18 -4.82 6.68
N ILE A 53 -2.26 -4.97 5.93
CA ILE A 53 -3.59 -5.28 6.42
C ILE A 53 -4.08 -6.51 5.66
N ASP A 54 -4.66 -7.46 6.39
CA ASP A 54 -5.36 -8.58 5.76
C ASP A 54 -6.63 -8.09 5.07
N HIS A 55 -6.88 -8.54 3.85
CA HIS A 55 -8.06 -8.07 3.11
C HIS A 55 -9.34 -8.56 3.82
N PRO A 56 -10.31 -7.68 4.11
CA PRO A 56 -11.42 -7.98 5.02
C PRO A 56 -12.38 -9.06 4.50
N VAL A 57 -12.35 -9.33 3.19
CA VAL A 57 -13.24 -10.30 2.52
C VAL A 57 -12.48 -11.49 1.96
N ASP A 58 -11.19 -11.33 1.66
CA ASP A 58 -10.43 -12.31 0.87
C ASP A 58 -9.11 -12.64 1.58
N PRO A 59 -9.01 -13.78 2.26
CA PRO A 59 -7.82 -14.13 3.04
C PRO A 59 -6.53 -14.24 2.21
N SER A 60 -6.62 -14.55 0.90
CA SER A 60 -5.44 -14.66 0.04
C SER A 60 -4.89 -13.28 -0.36
N SER A 61 -5.75 -12.25 -0.39
CA SER A 61 -5.38 -10.89 -0.72
C SER A 61 -4.77 -10.13 0.48
N LYS A 62 -3.85 -9.22 0.18
CA LYS A 62 -3.19 -8.34 1.16
C LYS A 62 -3.22 -6.89 0.72
N ILE A 63 -3.40 -5.99 1.68
CA ILE A 63 -3.35 -4.55 1.47
C ILE A 63 -2.04 -4.06 2.06
N TYR A 64 -1.22 -3.41 1.25
CA TYR A 64 0.01 -2.78 1.69
C TYR A 64 -0.18 -1.27 1.71
N VAL A 65 0.14 -0.65 2.84
CA VAL A 65 0.14 0.81 3.00
C VAL A 65 1.59 1.24 3.10
N VAL A 66 2.03 2.05 2.14
CA VAL A 66 3.42 2.50 2.01
C VAL A 66 3.46 4.01 2.15
N TYR A 67 4.33 4.49 3.02
CA TYR A 67 4.57 5.91 3.22
C TYR A 67 5.91 6.29 2.60
N PHE A 68 5.95 7.46 1.95
CA PHE A 68 7.16 7.99 1.34
C PHE A 68 7.48 9.36 1.90
N ASP A 69 8.77 9.60 2.09
CA ASP A 69 9.24 10.97 2.30
C ASP A 69 9.28 11.68 0.95
N SER A 70 8.77 12.91 0.93
CA SER A 70 9.00 13.82 -0.17
C SER A 70 9.33 15.16 0.47
N GLU A 71 10.37 15.83 -0.04
CA GLU A 71 10.99 17.04 0.52
C GLU A 71 10.02 18.19 0.85
N ARG A 72 8.74 18.09 0.45
CA ARG A 72 7.70 19.09 0.69
C ARG A 72 6.45 18.57 1.40
N ASN A 73 6.18 17.26 1.43
CA ASN A 73 4.97 16.64 1.98
C ASN A 73 5.14 15.12 2.13
N VAL A 74 4.53 14.53 3.16
CA VAL A 74 4.37 13.07 3.29
C VAL A 74 3.24 12.61 2.37
N PHE A 75 3.57 11.79 1.37
CA PHE A 75 2.58 11.12 0.54
C PHE A 75 2.41 9.67 0.99
N HIS A 76 1.18 9.17 0.91
CA HIS A 76 0.88 7.77 1.22
C HIS A 76 0.33 7.11 -0.04
N GLU A 77 0.83 5.92 -0.33
CA GLU A 77 0.27 5.05 -1.36
C GLU A 77 -0.24 3.77 -0.73
N THR A 78 -1.48 3.44 -1.04
CA THR A 78 -2.08 2.16 -0.68
C THR A 78 -2.08 1.27 -1.90
N VAL A 79 -1.43 0.12 -1.80
CA VAL A 79 -1.40 -0.91 -2.83
C VAL A 79 -2.23 -2.09 -2.38
N LEU A 80 -3.31 -2.36 -3.10
CA LEU A 80 -4.02 -3.63 -2.97
C LEU A 80 -3.35 -4.66 -3.87
N VAL A 81 -2.88 -5.76 -3.28
CA VAL A 81 -2.38 -6.91 -4.02
C VAL A 81 -3.35 -8.07 -3.83
N PHE A 82 -3.92 -8.51 -4.94
CA PHE A 82 -4.67 -9.75 -5.03
C PHE A 82 -3.69 -10.86 -5.47
N ASP A 83 -3.78 -12.00 -4.79
CA ASP A 83 -3.07 -13.24 -5.11
C ASP A 83 -4.07 -14.40 -5.14
#